data_AF-A0A849WL63-F1
#
_entry.id   AF-A0A849WL63-F1
#
_cell.length_a   1.000
_cell.length_b   1.000
_cell.length_c   1.000
_cell.angle_alpha   90.00
_cell.angle_beta   90.00
_cell.angle_gamma   90.00
#
_symmetry.space_group_name_H-M   'P 1'
#
loop_
_entity.id
_entity.type
_entity.pdbx_description
1 polymer ?
#
loop_
_entity_poly.entity_id
_entity_poly.type
_entity_poly.pdbx_seq_one_letter_code
_entity_poly.pdbx_strand_id
1 'polypeptide(L)'
;MIQKRRSWKKIALIFNLILYSSLDVWAQKDVLFEGFFKVLINKQHIGYSITRYEYDPKSKNFYCTVFTRTGALGGNIIESLKAVSDANLVPLNYEYTTLITDNQKSTSKKIEAKFIVPTKNKKNSKKIKMIASVFQDGKLTKIENDLPNDEVFLSYFLVYKMLKSKVGIQTESRYTYDSIAEEKAAVIKKSVATVTGVEDVNGVKAYRVENKFDENPFLSFITDKGELIKVVTPTTGVVAELVAKPNEAVGEFPFPTNTLKELYGEVPLGTANIQSKKLKEEAFKSVTEPPGDKKFGTPAGAEIQSKIETIQKPIPKLDKELVSPKSKEK
;
A
#
# COMPACT_ATOMS: atom_id res chain seq x y z
N MET A 1 -80.38 -1.39 -13.07
CA MET A 1 -79.50 -1.92 -11.99
C MET A 1 -78.55 -2.92 -12.61
N ILE A 2 -77.26 -2.60 -12.61
CA ILE A 2 -76.27 -3.13 -13.56
C ILE A 2 -75.57 -4.38 -13.00
N GLN A 3 -75.52 -5.39 -13.89
CA GLN A 3 -74.69 -6.60 -13.96
C GLN A 3 -73.50 -6.72 -13.01
N LYS A 4 -73.50 -7.81 -12.21
CA LYS A 4 -72.31 -8.44 -11.62
C LYS A 4 -72.14 -9.83 -12.21
N ARG A 5 -71.10 -10.03 -13.03
CA ARG A 5 -70.31 -11.29 -13.21
C ARG A 5 -69.34 -11.11 -14.39
N ARG A 6 -68.06 -10.86 -14.09
CA ARG A 6 -66.90 -11.08 -14.97
C ARG A 6 -65.94 -11.95 -14.16
N SER A 7 -65.97 -13.27 -14.35
CA SER A 7 -65.24 -14.05 -15.36
C SER A 7 -63.73 -13.85 -15.26
N TRP A 8 -63.11 -14.91 -14.71
CA TRP A 8 -61.67 -15.16 -14.70
C TRP A 8 -61.12 -15.20 -16.11
N LYS A 9 -60.02 -14.48 -16.31
CA LYS A 9 -58.91 -14.69 -17.25
C LYS A 9 -58.35 -13.31 -17.56
N LYS A 10 -57.25 -12.96 -16.88
CA LYS A 10 -56.11 -12.25 -17.47
C LYS A 10 -55.03 -12.01 -16.42
N ILE A 11 -53.89 -12.63 -16.71
CA ILE A 11 -52.54 -12.09 -16.47
C ILE A 11 -51.95 -12.39 -15.09
N ALA A 12 -51.41 -13.62 -14.99
CA ALA A 12 -50.16 -13.85 -14.29
C ALA A 12 -49.06 -13.07 -15.02
N LEU A 13 -48.39 -12.14 -14.34
CA LEU A 13 -47.21 -11.44 -14.86
C LEU A 13 -46.35 -10.93 -13.68
N ILE A 14 -45.21 -11.61 -13.46
CA ILE A 14 -43.94 -11.12 -12.89
C ILE A 14 -44.01 -10.70 -11.40
N PHE A 15 -43.51 -11.41 -10.39
CA PHE A 15 -42.24 -12.14 -10.21
C PHE A 15 -40.99 -11.41 -10.74
N ASN A 16 -40.72 -10.21 -10.20
CA ASN A 16 -39.37 -9.70 -9.95
C ASN A 16 -39.42 -8.36 -9.20
N LEU A 17 -39.89 -8.38 -7.95
CA LEU A 17 -39.39 -7.40 -6.98
C LEU A 17 -38.03 -7.93 -6.54
N ILE A 18 -37.02 -7.79 -7.42
CA ILE A 18 -35.63 -7.89 -7.02
C ILE A 18 -35.50 -6.87 -5.90
N LEU A 19 -35.28 -7.38 -4.69
CA LEU A 19 -34.63 -6.64 -3.64
C LEU A 19 -33.39 -6.02 -4.28
N TYR A 20 -33.49 -4.76 -4.69
CA TYR A 20 -32.36 -3.85 -4.67
C TYR A 20 -32.07 -3.59 -3.18
N SER A 21 -31.70 -4.65 -2.45
CA SER A 21 -30.67 -4.51 -1.43
C SER A 21 -29.49 -3.96 -2.20
N SER A 22 -29.33 -2.64 -2.13
CA SER A 22 -28.04 -2.00 -2.23
C SER A 22 -27.12 -2.78 -1.31
N LEU A 23 -26.49 -3.81 -1.86
CA LEU A 23 -25.16 -4.19 -1.47
C LEU A 23 -24.39 -2.90 -1.69
N ASP A 24 -24.33 -2.08 -0.65
CA ASP A 24 -23.21 -1.18 -0.45
C ASP A 24 -22.01 -2.11 -0.54
N VAL A 25 -21.51 -2.29 -1.77
CA VAL A 25 -20.13 -2.68 -1.98
C VAL A 25 -19.42 -1.62 -1.17
N TRP A 26 -18.95 -2.01 0.01
CA TRP A 26 -18.01 -1.21 0.77
C TRP A 26 -16.90 -0.96 -0.21
N ALA A 27 -16.93 0.21 -0.84
CA ALA A 27 -15.99 0.58 -1.87
C ALA A 27 -14.66 0.63 -1.14
N GLN A 28 -13.93 -0.48 -1.22
CA GLN A 28 -12.59 -0.60 -0.71
C GLN A 28 -11.77 0.43 -1.47
N LYS A 29 -10.94 1.19 -0.75
CA LYS A 29 -10.10 2.20 -1.37
C LYS A 29 -9.22 1.53 -2.42
N ASP A 30 -9.00 2.20 -3.53
CA ASP A 30 -8.13 1.70 -4.58
C ASP A 30 -6.69 1.73 -4.07
N VAL A 31 -6.09 0.55 -3.89
CA VAL A 31 -4.67 0.44 -3.53
C VAL A 31 -3.83 0.82 -4.74
N LEU A 32 -3.25 2.01 -4.71
CA LEU A 32 -2.38 2.53 -5.77
C LEU A 32 -1.01 1.87 -5.73
N PHE A 33 -0.51 1.64 -4.52
CA PHE A 33 0.77 1.00 -4.26
C PHE A 33 0.75 0.37 -2.87
N GLU A 34 1.32 -0.83 -2.75
CA GLU A 34 1.62 -1.47 -1.47
C GLU A 34 2.97 -2.19 -1.56
N GLY A 35 3.95 -1.68 -0.82
CA GLY A 35 5.32 -2.17 -0.85
C GLY A 35 5.81 -2.61 0.53
N PHE A 36 6.47 -3.75 0.56
CA PHE A 36 7.30 -4.18 1.68
C PHE A 36 8.76 -3.88 1.34
N PHE A 37 9.43 -3.17 2.24
CA PHE A 37 10.81 -2.76 2.09
C PHE A 37 11.68 -3.47 3.10
N LYS A 38 12.73 -4.12 2.62
CA LYS A 38 13.82 -4.61 3.45
C LYS A 38 14.75 -3.45 3.80
N VAL A 39 14.97 -3.19 5.08
CA VAL A 39 15.83 -2.09 5.54
C VAL A 39 17.22 -2.63 5.89
N LEU A 40 18.24 -2.01 5.30
CA LEU A 40 19.63 -2.44 5.33
C LEU A 40 20.53 -1.31 5.85
N ILE A 41 21.57 -1.66 6.60
CA ILE A 41 22.75 -0.82 6.83
C ILE A 41 23.96 -1.67 6.49
N ASN A 42 24.88 -1.17 5.66
CA ASN A 42 26.07 -1.93 5.23
C ASN A 42 25.73 -3.36 4.73
N LYS A 43 24.62 -3.49 3.98
CA LYS A 43 24.05 -4.75 3.47
C LYS A 43 23.52 -5.72 4.53
N GLN A 44 23.60 -5.38 5.82
CA GLN A 44 23.00 -6.15 6.90
C GLN A 44 21.51 -5.79 7.04
N HIS A 45 20.66 -6.81 7.18
CA HIS A 45 19.23 -6.64 7.42
C HIS A 45 18.98 -6.14 8.84
N ILE A 46 18.44 -4.93 8.97
CA ILE A 46 18.23 -4.26 10.26
C ILE A 46 16.76 -3.98 10.59
N GLY A 47 15.85 -4.24 9.66
CA GLY A 47 14.43 -4.00 9.87
C GLY A 47 13.64 -4.05 8.57
N TYR A 48 12.38 -3.66 8.65
CA TYR A 48 11.50 -3.56 7.50
C TYR A 48 10.61 -2.33 7.59
N SER A 49 10.10 -1.90 6.43
CA SER A 49 9.04 -0.90 6.33
C SER A 49 7.94 -1.36 5.41
N ILE A 50 6.71 -0.96 5.68
CA ILE A 50 5.53 -1.20 4.86
C ILE A 50 4.98 0.16 4.48
N THR A 51 4.76 0.40 3.19
CA THR A 51 4.14 1.63 2.70
C THR A 51 2.95 1.27 1.82
N ARG A 52 1.79 1.86 2.11
CA ARG A 52 0.59 1.75 1.28
C ARG A 52 0.08 3.13 0.91
N TYR A 53 -0.17 3.33 -0.38
CA TYR A 53 -0.91 4.47 -0.89
C TYR A 53 -2.26 4.01 -1.42
N GLU A 54 -3.31 4.73 -1.06
CA GLU A 54 -4.68 4.41 -1.44
C GLU A 54 -5.40 5.67 -1.93
N TYR A 55 -6.38 5.49 -2.80
CA TYR A 55 -7.30 6.54 -3.21
C TYR A 55 -8.74 6.09 -2.99
N ASP A 56 -9.54 6.95 -2.37
CA ASP A 56 -10.98 6.71 -2.23
C ASP A 56 -11.73 7.52 -3.30
N PRO A 57 -12.35 6.88 -4.31
CA PRO A 57 -13.08 7.58 -5.37
C PRO A 57 -14.34 8.30 -4.85
N LYS A 58 -14.91 7.88 -3.72
CA LYS A 58 -16.11 8.47 -3.12
C LYS A 58 -15.78 9.77 -2.38
N SER A 59 -14.79 9.72 -1.48
CA SER A 59 -14.37 10.92 -0.74
C SER A 59 -13.37 11.79 -1.51
N LYS A 60 -12.77 11.28 -2.59
CA LYS A 60 -11.69 11.90 -3.36
C LYS A 60 -10.46 12.21 -2.50
N ASN A 61 -10.15 11.32 -1.56
CA ASN A 61 -9.02 11.46 -0.65
C ASN A 61 -7.90 10.50 -1.02
N PHE A 62 -6.66 10.98 -0.90
CA PHE A 62 -5.48 10.15 -0.88
C PHE A 62 -5.11 9.78 0.55
N TYR A 63 -4.65 8.55 0.71
CA TYR A 63 -4.17 8.01 1.98
C TYR A 63 -2.75 7.50 1.80
N CYS A 64 -1.91 7.74 2.80
CA CYS A 64 -0.59 7.14 2.93
C CYS A 64 -0.50 6.52 4.33
N THR A 65 -0.21 5.22 4.39
CA THR A 65 0.03 4.50 5.64
C THR A 65 1.41 3.89 5.61
N VAL A 66 2.23 4.20 6.62
CA VAL A 66 3.58 3.68 6.77
C VAL A 66 3.71 2.98 8.11
N PHE A 67 4.43 1.87 8.15
CA PHE A 67 4.86 1.20 9.36
C PHE A 67 6.31 0.77 9.19
N THR A 68 7.19 1.16 10.11
CA THR A 68 8.60 0.78 10.10
C THR A 68 8.95 0.11 11.43
N ARG A 69 9.72 -0.97 11.35
CA ARG A 69 10.31 -1.63 12.51
C ARG A 69 11.78 -1.92 12.26
N THR A 70 12.64 -1.51 13.18
CA THR A 70 14.06 -1.84 13.17
C THR A 70 14.46 -2.60 14.44
N GLY A 71 15.55 -3.37 14.36
CA GLY A 71 16.21 -3.97 15.52
C GLY A 71 17.29 -3.06 16.11
N ALA A 72 18.13 -3.63 16.98
CA ALA A 72 19.12 -2.87 17.74
C ALA A 72 20.08 -2.04 16.89
N LEU A 73 20.57 -2.61 15.77
CA LEU A 73 21.44 -1.88 14.85
C LEU A 73 20.76 -0.70 14.14
N GLY A 74 19.44 -0.74 14.01
CA GLY A 74 18.63 0.36 13.48
C GLY A 74 17.97 1.20 14.56
N GLY A 75 18.43 1.11 15.82
CA GLY A 75 17.93 1.92 16.94
C GLY A 75 16.66 1.42 17.62
N ASN A 76 16.23 0.17 17.38
CA ASN A 76 14.98 -0.41 17.93
C ASN A 76 13.78 0.54 17.78
N ILE A 77 13.54 0.98 16.56
CA ILE A 77 12.50 1.95 16.23
C ILE A 77 11.24 1.19 15.81
N ILE A 78 10.10 1.58 16.35
CA ILE A 78 8.78 1.30 15.77
C ILE A 78 8.19 2.65 15.39
N GLU A 79 7.87 2.83 14.12
CA GLU A 79 7.30 4.06 13.59
C GLU A 79 6.04 3.74 12.80
N SER A 80 5.03 4.60 12.86
CA SER A 80 3.87 4.52 11.99
C SER A 80 3.36 5.90 11.62
N LEU A 81 2.85 6.03 10.39
CA LEU A 81 2.18 7.21 9.88
C LEU A 81 0.85 6.80 9.25
N LYS A 82 -0.18 7.63 9.46
CA LYS A 82 -1.41 7.66 8.65
C LYS A 82 -1.62 9.10 8.21
N ALA A 83 -1.50 9.38 6.93
CA ALA A 83 -1.64 10.71 6.35
C ALA A 83 -2.79 10.74 5.35
N VAL A 84 -3.56 11.82 5.36
CA VAL A 84 -4.73 12.01 4.48
C VAL A 84 -4.68 13.39 3.84
N SER A 85 -4.85 13.42 2.52
CA SER A 85 -5.01 14.66 1.75
C SER A 85 -6.21 14.55 0.81
N ASP A 86 -6.72 15.68 0.34
CA ASP A 86 -7.71 15.68 -0.74
C ASP A 86 -7.04 15.34 -2.09
N ALA A 87 -7.84 15.25 -3.15
CA ALA A 87 -7.35 14.99 -4.51
C ALA A 87 -6.36 16.06 -5.02
N ASN A 88 -6.33 17.26 -4.42
CA ASN A 88 -5.40 18.34 -4.72
C ASN A 88 -4.11 18.30 -3.89
N LEU A 89 -3.97 17.28 -3.02
CA LEU A 89 -2.91 17.15 -2.03
C LEU A 89 -2.96 18.22 -0.94
N VAL A 90 -4.11 18.87 -0.76
CA VAL A 90 -4.35 19.75 0.39
C VAL A 90 -4.42 18.84 1.63
N PRO A 91 -3.62 19.11 2.67
CA PRO A 91 -3.56 18.27 3.85
C PRO A 91 -4.91 18.30 4.60
N LEU A 92 -5.39 17.14 5.04
CA LEU A 92 -6.62 17.03 5.83
C LEU A 92 -6.30 16.66 7.29
N ASN A 93 -5.52 15.61 7.48
CA ASN A 93 -5.05 15.16 8.78
C ASN A 93 -3.86 14.21 8.64
N TYR A 94 -3.12 14.04 9.73
CA TYR A 94 -2.23 12.89 9.89
C TYR A 94 -2.09 12.47 11.35
N GLU A 95 -1.69 11.22 11.53
CA GLU A 95 -1.25 10.66 12.79
C GLU A 95 0.15 10.06 12.60
N TYR A 96 1.10 10.51 13.41
CA TYR A 96 2.46 9.98 13.43
C TYR A 96 2.73 9.41 14.83
N THR A 97 3.33 8.23 14.90
CA THR A 97 3.77 7.62 16.17
C THR A 97 5.16 7.06 16.00
N THR A 98 6.01 7.25 17.01
CA THR A 98 7.30 6.58 17.12
C THR A 98 7.52 6.09 18.54
N LEU A 99 8.13 4.92 18.66
CA LEU A 99 8.64 4.32 19.88
C LEU A 99 10.09 3.93 19.60
N ILE A 100 11.00 4.47 20.40
CA ILE A 100 12.43 4.17 20.32
C ILE A 100 12.83 3.54 21.65
N THR A 101 13.46 2.37 21.60
CA THR A 101 13.94 1.68 22.80
C THR A 101 15.46 1.59 22.79
N ASP A 102 16.10 2.39 23.63
CA ASP A 102 17.56 2.38 23.81
C ASP A 102 17.91 2.03 25.26
N ASN A 103 18.81 1.06 25.46
CA ASN A 103 19.30 0.65 26.78
C ASN A 103 18.18 0.49 27.85
N GLN A 104 17.11 -0.22 27.50
CA GLN A 104 15.91 -0.45 28.34
C GLN A 104 15.04 0.78 28.63
N LYS A 105 15.40 1.95 28.12
CA LYS A 105 14.58 3.16 28.18
C LYS A 105 13.81 3.32 26.87
N SER A 106 12.49 3.44 26.99
CA SER A 106 11.63 3.73 25.84
C SER A 106 11.23 5.20 25.84
N THR A 107 11.45 5.87 24.71
CA THR A 107 10.87 7.19 24.44
C THR A 107 9.77 7.03 23.40
N SER A 108 8.63 7.67 23.63
CA SER A 108 7.49 7.63 22.72
C SER A 108 7.07 9.03 22.31
N LYS A 109 6.66 9.16 21.05
CA LYS A 109 6.09 10.39 20.52
C LYS A 109 4.92 10.04 19.63
N LYS A 110 3.79 10.71 19.86
CA LYS A 110 2.60 10.66 19.03
C LYS A 110 2.20 12.09 18.64
N ILE A 111 1.95 12.31 17.36
CA ILE A 111 1.44 13.56 16.81
C ILE A 111 0.11 13.27 16.13
N GLU A 112 -0.93 14.01 16.51
CA GLU A 112 -2.21 14.01 15.81
C GLU A 112 -2.47 15.42 15.29
N ALA A 113 -2.53 15.59 13.97
CA ALA A 113 -2.73 16.89 13.34
C ALA A 113 -3.98 16.92 12.47
N LYS A 114 -4.67 18.07 12.49
CA LYS A 114 -5.82 18.36 11.64
C LYS A 114 -5.63 19.73 10.98
N PHE A 115 -6.15 19.86 9.77
CA PHE A 115 -6.03 21.07 8.97
C PHE A 115 -7.41 21.68 8.74
N ILE A 116 -7.57 22.95 9.12
CA ILE A 116 -8.79 23.71 8.94
C ILE A 116 -8.64 24.51 7.64
N VAL A 117 -9.31 24.04 6.59
CA VAL A 117 -9.35 24.73 5.29
C VAL A 117 -10.48 25.76 5.32
N PRO A 118 -10.19 27.06 5.13
CA PRO A 118 -11.22 28.08 5.14
C PRO A 118 -12.08 28.03 3.88
N THR A 119 -13.39 28.20 4.05
CA THR A 119 -14.35 28.31 2.95
C THR A 119 -14.16 29.63 2.19
N LYS A 120 -14.16 29.55 0.84
CA LYS A 120 -13.89 30.67 -0.09
C LYS A 120 -14.89 31.85 -0.05
N ASN A 121 -15.84 31.87 0.88
CA ASN A 121 -16.95 32.83 0.92
C ASN A 121 -16.67 34.14 1.67
N LYS A 122 -15.42 34.45 2.06
CA LYS A 122 -15.10 35.74 2.73
C LYS A 122 -13.97 36.48 1.99
N LYS A 123 -14.18 37.78 1.81
CA LYS A 123 -13.27 38.77 1.18
C LYS A 123 -11.85 38.86 1.77
N ASN A 124 -11.55 38.10 2.82
CA ASN A 124 -10.20 37.88 3.34
C ASN A 124 -9.94 36.36 3.31
N SER A 125 -9.14 35.89 2.36
CA SER A 125 -8.72 34.48 2.32
C SER A 125 -7.93 34.17 3.60
N LYS A 126 -8.56 33.46 4.52
CA LYS A 126 -7.84 32.91 5.67
C LYS A 126 -6.83 31.88 5.15
N LYS A 127 -5.69 31.76 5.82
CA LYS A 127 -4.72 30.69 5.57
C LYS A 127 -5.27 29.36 6.11
N ILE A 128 -4.79 28.25 5.56
CA ILE A 128 -5.07 26.93 6.16
C ILE A 128 -4.41 26.91 7.53
N LYS A 129 -5.14 26.51 8.57
CA LYS A 129 -4.61 26.41 9.94
C LYS A 129 -4.36 24.96 10.30
N MET A 130 -3.14 24.63 10.70
CA MET A 130 -2.79 23.35 11.31
C MET A 130 -2.98 23.42 12.82
N ILE A 131 -3.62 22.40 13.38
CA ILE A 131 -3.72 22.19 14.84
C ILE A 131 -3.19 20.79 15.12
N ALA A 132 -2.15 20.68 15.93
CA ALA A 132 -1.51 19.42 16.28
C ALA A 132 -1.42 19.22 17.79
N SER A 133 -1.73 18.00 18.24
CA SER A 133 -1.50 17.51 19.60
C SER A 133 -0.26 16.62 19.58
N VAL A 134 0.78 17.01 20.32
CA VAL A 134 2.03 16.25 20.45
C VAL A 134 2.09 15.64 21.84
N PHE A 135 1.98 14.33 21.93
CA PHE A 135 2.19 13.55 23.14
C PHE A 135 3.60 12.98 23.10
N GLN A 136 4.47 13.43 23.99
CA GLN A 136 5.84 12.94 24.08
C GLN A 136 6.16 12.56 25.52
N ASP A 137 6.51 11.30 25.74
CA ASP A 137 6.87 10.76 27.06
C ASP A 137 5.86 11.12 28.17
N GLY A 138 4.56 11.04 27.84
CA GLY A 138 3.44 11.37 28.73
C GLY A 138 3.06 12.85 28.79
N LYS A 139 3.83 13.75 28.18
CA LYS A 139 3.54 15.19 28.12
C LYS A 139 2.80 15.57 26.85
N LEU A 140 1.65 16.24 27.00
CA LEU A 140 0.90 16.83 25.89
C LEU A 140 1.32 18.29 25.65
N THR A 141 1.64 18.62 24.40
CA THR A 141 1.85 19.98 23.90
C THR A 141 0.93 20.22 22.70
N LYS A 142 0.36 21.42 22.58
CA LYS A 142 -0.43 21.81 21.41
C LYS A 142 0.38 22.76 20.53
N ILE A 143 0.31 22.55 19.22
CA ILE A 143 0.91 23.39 18.19
C ILE A 143 -0.21 23.91 17.30
N GLU A 144 -0.25 25.21 17.07
CA GLU A 144 -1.15 25.84 16.12
C GLU A 144 -0.33 26.73 15.18
N ASN A 145 -0.41 26.46 13.88
CA ASN A 145 0.34 27.20 12.87
C ASN A 145 -0.53 27.49 11.65
N ASP A 146 -0.49 28.72 11.16
CA ASP A 146 -1.02 29.05 9.84
C ASP A 146 -0.04 28.62 8.76
N LEU A 147 -0.50 27.87 7.76
CA LEU A 147 0.31 27.46 6.63
C LEU A 147 0.70 28.69 5.79
N PRO A 148 1.94 28.76 5.28
CA PRO A 148 2.42 29.94 4.56
C PRO A 148 1.68 30.20 3.25
N ASN A 149 1.21 29.15 2.58
CA ASN A 149 0.45 29.17 1.33
C ASN A 149 -0.44 27.90 1.24
N ASP A 150 -1.25 27.80 0.20
CA ASP A 150 -2.14 26.67 -0.09
C ASP A 150 -1.46 25.54 -0.89
N GLU A 151 -0.18 25.69 -1.25
CA GLU A 151 0.59 24.66 -1.94
C GLU A 151 1.29 23.68 -0.99
N VAL A 152 1.37 24.01 0.30
CA VAL A 152 1.94 23.16 1.36
C VAL A 152 1.13 21.87 1.48
N PHE A 153 1.83 20.74 1.43
CA PHE A 153 1.26 19.40 1.49
C PHE A 153 1.97 18.53 2.53
N LEU A 154 1.50 17.32 2.78
CA LEU A 154 2.15 16.34 3.66
C LEU A 154 3.33 15.69 2.91
N SER A 155 4.54 15.68 3.49
CA SER A 155 5.78 15.32 2.78
C SER A 155 5.73 13.92 2.14
N TYR A 156 5.02 12.98 2.75
CA TYR A 156 4.87 11.60 2.24
C TYR A 156 4.09 11.51 0.92
N PHE A 157 3.43 12.58 0.48
CA PHE A 157 2.79 12.65 -0.85
C PHE A 157 3.66 13.32 -1.93
N LEU A 158 4.96 13.51 -1.70
CA LEU A 158 5.85 14.16 -2.67
C LEU A 158 5.83 13.50 -4.05
N VAL A 159 5.82 12.17 -4.12
CA VAL A 159 5.78 11.46 -5.40
C VAL A 159 4.52 11.80 -6.21
N TYR A 160 3.37 11.92 -5.55
CA TYR A 160 2.13 12.34 -6.19
C TYR A 160 2.15 13.82 -6.53
N LYS A 161 2.82 14.67 -5.74
CA LYS A 161 3.03 16.09 -6.08
C LYS A 161 3.86 16.22 -7.36
N MET A 162 4.91 15.41 -7.52
CA MET A 162 5.74 15.35 -8.74
C MET A 162 4.91 14.87 -9.94
N LEU A 163 4.20 13.74 -9.81
CA LEU A 163 3.32 13.21 -10.86
C LEU A 163 2.25 14.21 -11.31
N LYS A 164 1.68 14.98 -10.39
CA LYS A 164 0.67 16.02 -10.68
C LYS A 164 1.26 17.31 -11.22
N SER A 165 2.58 17.48 -11.21
CA SER A 165 3.21 18.64 -11.81
C SER A 165 3.00 18.63 -13.32
N LYS A 166 3.17 19.79 -13.97
CA LYS A 166 3.07 19.88 -15.43
C LYS A 166 4.12 19.05 -16.17
N VAL A 167 5.25 18.77 -15.51
CA VAL A 167 6.39 18.03 -16.08
C VAL A 167 6.31 16.54 -15.77
N GLY A 168 5.56 16.13 -14.74
CA GLY A 168 5.45 14.74 -14.31
C GLY A 168 6.71 14.26 -13.60
N ILE A 169 7.20 13.05 -13.91
CA ILE A 169 8.52 12.57 -13.49
C ILE A 169 9.37 12.40 -14.75
N GLN A 170 10.35 13.29 -14.92
CA GLN A 170 11.23 13.32 -16.10
C GLN A 170 12.66 13.66 -15.67
N THR A 171 13.67 13.13 -16.34
CA THR A 171 15.08 13.48 -16.11
C THR A 171 15.31 14.99 -16.19
N GLU A 172 16.23 15.50 -15.38
CA GLU A 172 16.63 16.91 -15.27
C GLU A 172 15.53 17.85 -14.72
N SER A 173 14.36 17.31 -14.36
CA SER A 173 13.32 18.10 -13.72
C SER A 173 13.63 18.39 -12.25
N ARG A 174 13.25 19.59 -11.80
CA ARG A 174 13.48 20.09 -10.45
C ARG A 174 12.18 20.60 -9.83
N TYR A 175 11.92 20.17 -8.60
CA TYR A 175 10.74 20.51 -7.81
C TYR A 175 11.18 21.20 -6.53
N THR A 176 10.92 22.50 -6.43
CA THR A 176 11.05 23.23 -5.16
C THR A 176 9.71 23.20 -4.46
N TYR A 177 9.69 22.87 -3.17
CA TYR A 177 8.44 22.69 -2.45
C TYR A 177 8.52 23.03 -0.95
N ASP A 178 7.36 23.41 -0.41
CA ASP A 178 7.13 23.53 1.02
C ASP A 178 6.22 22.37 1.45
N SER A 179 6.54 21.69 2.55
CA SER A 179 5.71 20.58 3.05
C SER A 179 5.75 20.49 4.58
N ILE A 180 4.81 19.73 5.14
CA ILE A 180 4.81 19.40 6.57
C ILE A 180 5.75 18.22 6.78
N ALA A 181 6.66 18.35 7.75
CA ALA A 181 7.36 17.24 8.39
C ALA A 181 6.43 16.66 9.47
N GLU A 182 5.78 15.54 9.16
CA GLU A 182 4.77 14.90 10.00
C GLU A 182 5.35 14.44 11.34
N GLU A 183 6.63 14.09 11.38
CA GLU A 183 7.37 13.70 12.59
C GLU A 183 7.71 14.90 13.50
N LYS A 184 7.57 16.14 13.01
CA LYS A 184 7.87 17.39 13.74
C LYS A 184 6.66 18.30 13.95
N ALA A 185 5.56 18.08 13.24
CA ALA A 185 4.45 19.02 13.14
C ALA A 185 4.91 20.42 12.73
N ALA A 186 5.82 20.50 11.76
CA ALA A 186 6.45 21.74 11.32
C ALA A 186 6.44 21.85 9.80
N VAL A 187 6.35 23.08 9.29
CA VAL A 187 6.52 23.37 7.86
C VAL A 187 8.00 23.46 7.55
N ILE A 188 8.47 22.61 6.65
CA ILE A 188 9.79 22.68 6.04
C ILE A 188 9.66 23.43 4.72
N LYS A 189 10.43 24.50 4.56
CA LYS A 189 10.34 25.39 3.40
C LYS A 189 11.47 25.14 2.42
N LYS A 190 11.21 25.40 1.14
CA LYS A 190 12.21 25.39 0.06
C LYS A 190 13.02 24.09 -0.04
N SER A 191 12.38 22.96 0.26
CA SER A 191 12.95 21.64 -0.02
C SER A 191 13.04 21.44 -1.53
N VAL A 192 13.97 20.59 -1.97
CA VAL A 192 14.23 20.39 -3.40
C VAL A 192 14.33 18.90 -3.71
N ALA A 193 13.53 18.46 -4.68
CA ALA A 193 13.68 17.17 -5.32
C ALA A 193 14.13 17.36 -6.77
N THR A 194 15.18 16.66 -7.19
CA THR A 194 15.73 16.73 -8.55
C THR A 194 15.79 15.33 -9.14
N VAL A 195 15.21 15.14 -10.32
CA VAL A 195 15.31 13.88 -11.05
C VAL A 195 16.59 13.93 -11.89
N THR A 196 17.53 13.04 -11.60
CA THR A 196 18.89 13.12 -12.17
C THR A 196 19.15 12.15 -13.31
N GLY A 197 18.39 11.06 -13.39
CA GLY A 197 18.61 10.03 -14.40
C GLY A 197 17.66 8.85 -14.23
N VAL A 198 17.88 7.83 -15.04
CA VAL A 198 17.18 6.54 -14.97
C VAL A 198 18.21 5.45 -14.73
N GLU A 199 17.95 4.60 -13.74
CA GLU A 199 18.80 3.48 -13.37
C GLU A 199 17.99 2.17 -13.38
N ASP A 200 18.68 1.05 -13.59
CA ASP A 200 18.09 -0.26 -13.36
C ASP A 200 18.28 -0.64 -11.88
N VAL A 201 17.18 -0.80 -11.17
CA VAL A 201 17.16 -1.23 -9.77
C VAL A 201 16.38 -2.52 -9.67
N ASN A 202 17.07 -3.63 -9.42
CA ASN A 202 16.47 -4.97 -9.30
C ASN A 202 15.65 -5.36 -10.55
N GLY A 203 16.14 -5.03 -11.74
CA GLY A 203 15.49 -5.30 -13.02
C GLY A 203 14.23 -4.47 -13.26
N VAL A 204 14.15 -3.29 -12.65
CA VAL A 204 13.11 -2.27 -12.87
C VAL A 204 13.81 -0.96 -13.21
N LYS A 205 13.44 -0.36 -14.35
CA LYS A 205 13.88 0.99 -14.70
C LYS A 205 13.20 1.99 -13.77
N ALA A 206 14.00 2.76 -13.03
CA ALA A 206 13.53 3.73 -12.06
C ALA A 206 14.27 5.06 -12.22
N TYR A 207 13.54 6.16 -12.07
CA TYR A 207 14.09 7.50 -11.98
C TYR A 207 14.81 7.69 -10.65
N ARG A 208 16.06 8.13 -10.69
CA ARG A 208 16.83 8.55 -9.51
C ARG A 208 16.46 9.98 -9.14
N VAL A 209 15.84 10.14 -7.98
CA VAL A 209 15.42 11.42 -7.40
C VAL A 209 16.30 11.74 -6.22
N GLU A 210 17.10 12.80 -6.36
CA GLU A 210 17.83 13.39 -5.24
C GLU A 210 16.90 14.34 -4.50
N ASN A 211 16.62 14.06 -3.23
CA ASN A 211 15.81 14.91 -2.39
C ASN A 211 16.65 15.45 -1.22
N LYS A 212 16.51 16.74 -0.94
CA LYS A 212 17.00 17.37 0.28
C LYS A 212 15.80 17.93 1.04
N PHE A 213 15.39 17.20 2.09
CA PHE A 213 14.29 17.55 2.96
C PHE A 213 14.81 17.88 4.36
N ASP A 214 14.50 19.08 4.85
CA ASP A 214 14.97 19.57 6.15
C ASP A 214 16.49 19.39 6.32
N GLU A 215 17.25 19.83 5.32
CA GLU A 215 18.70 19.67 5.21
C GLU A 215 19.24 18.23 5.10
N ASN A 216 18.39 17.21 5.16
CA ASN A 216 18.79 15.81 5.07
C ASN A 216 18.68 15.29 3.63
N PRO A 217 19.78 14.83 3.01
CA PRO A 217 19.75 14.25 1.68
C PRO A 217 19.27 12.79 1.73
N PHE A 218 18.46 12.42 0.76
CA PHE A 218 18.19 11.02 0.43
C PHE A 218 17.96 10.85 -1.06
N LEU A 219 18.19 9.63 -1.55
CA LEU A 219 17.96 9.22 -2.92
C LEU A 219 16.74 8.32 -2.94
N SER A 220 15.78 8.64 -3.79
CA SER A 220 14.62 7.79 -4.06
C SER A 220 14.69 7.27 -5.48
N PHE A 221 14.35 6.02 -5.68
CA PHE A 221 14.25 5.38 -7.00
C PHE A 221 12.78 5.06 -7.25
N ILE A 222 12.16 5.78 -8.18
CA ILE A 222 10.71 5.72 -8.42
C ILE A 222 10.42 5.38 -9.89
N THR A 223 9.35 4.62 -10.15
CA THR A 223 8.91 4.36 -11.52
C THR A 223 8.23 5.59 -12.13
N ASP A 224 7.93 5.52 -13.43
CA ASP A 224 7.10 6.49 -14.14
C ASP A 224 5.67 6.60 -13.58
N LYS A 225 5.20 5.58 -12.86
CA LYS A 225 3.93 5.55 -12.13
C LYS A 225 4.04 6.05 -10.69
N GLY A 226 5.24 6.43 -10.24
CA GLY A 226 5.50 6.84 -8.87
C GLY A 226 5.56 5.69 -7.85
N GLU A 227 5.76 4.45 -8.30
CA GLU A 227 6.00 3.32 -7.39
C GLU A 227 7.44 3.42 -6.85
N LEU A 228 7.60 3.42 -5.52
CA LEU A 228 8.91 3.51 -4.86
C LEU A 228 9.61 2.15 -4.82
N ILE A 229 10.84 2.09 -5.35
CA ILE A 229 11.63 0.85 -5.46
C ILE A 229 12.73 0.80 -4.42
N LYS A 230 13.38 1.93 -4.17
CA LYS A 230 14.51 2.02 -3.25
C LYS A 230 14.63 3.41 -2.66
N VAL A 231 15.02 3.50 -1.40
CA VAL A 231 15.46 4.72 -0.74
C VAL A 231 16.86 4.51 -0.19
N VAL A 232 17.74 5.49 -0.35
CA VAL A 232 19.07 5.53 0.26
C VAL A 232 19.19 6.81 1.06
N THR A 233 19.57 6.72 2.32
CA THR A 233 19.93 7.86 3.17
C THR A 233 21.46 7.89 3.31
N PRO A 234 22.19 8.67 2.48
CA PRO A 234 23.65 8.57 2.42
C PRO A 234 24.35 8.89 3.74
N THR A 235 23.78 9.79 4.54
CA THR A 235 24.34 10.21 5.83
C THR A 235 24.39 9.09 6.87
N THR A 236 23.47 8.13 6.79
CA THR A 236 23.39 6.99 7.73
C THR A 236 23.76 5.66 7.08
N GLY A 237 23.89 5.62 5.74
CA GLY A 237 24.08 4.39 4.99
C GLY A 237 22.85 3.46 5.00
N VAL A 238 21.70 3.96 5.46
CA VAL A 238 20.44 3.21 5.47
C VAL A 238 19.93 3.08 4.05
N VAL A 239 19.50 1.88 3.69
CA VAL A 239 18.85 1.57 2.43
C VAL A 239 17.54 0.83 2.70
N ALA A 240 16.44 1.29 2.12
CA ALA A 240 15.18 0.55 2.09
C ALA A 240 14.94 0.06 0.67
N GLU A 241 14.86 -1.27 0.46
CA GLU A 241 14.69 -1.87 -0.87
C GLU A 241 13.37 -2.63 -0.96
N LEU A 242 12.56 -2.32 -1.98
CA LEU A 242 11.31 -3.01 -2.27
C LEU A 242 11.59 -4.47 -2.63
N VAL A 243 10.88 -5.39 -2.00
CA VAL A 243 10.95 -6.83 -2.29
C VAL A 243 9.62 -7.37 -2.81
N ALA A 244 9.67 -8.50 -3.51
CA ALA A 244 8.49 -9.11 -4.11
C ALA A 244 7.57 -9.79 -3.07
N LYS A 245 8.14 -10.29 -1.97
CA LYS A 245 7.42 -11.04 -0.94
C LYS A 245 7.58 -10.40 0.45
N PRO A 246 6.49 -10.28 1.24
CA PRO A 246 6.57 -9.75 2.60
C PRO A 246 7.60 -10.41 3.51
N ASN A 247 7.75 -11.75 3.42
CA ASN A 247 8.69 -12.49 4.26
C ASN A 247 10.17 -12.13 3.99
N GLU A 248 10.52 -11.72 2.77
CA GLU A 248 11.88 -11.27 2.43
C GLU A 248 12.23 -9.94 3.09
N ALA A 249 11.23 -9.07 3.29
CA ALA A 249 11.38 -7.81 4.02
C ALA A 249 11.38 -8.07 5.53
N VAL A 250 10.43 -8.85 6.04
CA VAL A 250 10.27 -9.05 7.49
C VAL A 250 11.42 -9.87 8.08
N GLY A 251 11.88 -10.92 7.39
CA GLY A 251 12.92 -11.82 7.91
C GLY A 251 12.61 -12.30 9.33
N GLU A 252 13.58 -12.12 10.23
CA GLU A 252 13.49 -12.52 11.65
C GLU A 252 12.80 -11.47 12.55
N PHE A 253 12.39 -10.31 12.00
CA PHE A 253 11.78 -9.26 12.80
C PHE A 253 10.33 -9.61 13.17
N PRO A 254 9.88 -9.25 14.39
CA PRO A 254 8.49 -9.49 14.78
C PRO A 254 7.48 -8.82 13.84
N PHE A 255 6.43 -9.55 13.47
CA PHE A 255 5.36 -9.08 12.59
C PHE A 255 4.06 -8.84 13.39
N PRO A 256 3.73 -7.58 13.76
CA PRO A 256 2.63 -7.29 14.68
C PRO A 256 1.28 -7.23 13.95
N THR A 257 0.72 -8.39 13.63
CA THR A 257 -0.53 -8.55 12.86
C THR A 257 -1.68 -7.66 13.33
N ASN A 258 -1.90 -7.53 14.64
CA ASN A 258 -2.99 -6.71 15.18
C ASN A 258 -2.76 -5.22 14.92
N THR A 259 -1.56 -4.71 15.21
CA THR A 259 -1.17 -3.33 14.92
C THR A 259 -1.29 -3.02 13.43
N LEU A 260 -0.89 -3.95 12.57
CA LEU A 260 -1.03 -3.78 11.12
C LEU A 260 -2.49 -3.72 10.67
N LYS A 261 -3.37 -4.57 11.22
CA LYS A 261 -4.82 -4.47 10.95
C LYS A 261 -5.40 -3.14 11.41
N GLU A 262 -5.00 -2.62 12.57
CA GLU A 262 -5.46 -1.32 13.07
C GLU A 262 -5.00 -0.15 12.17
N LEU A 263 -3.76 -0.22 11.68
CA LEU A 263 -3.20 0.82 10.82
C LEU A 263 -3.79 0.79 9.41
N TYR A 264 -3.87 -0.39 8.79
CA TYR A 264 -4.17 -0.59 7.37
C TYR A 264 -5.60 -1.09 7.10
N GLY A 265 -6.41 -1.34 8.14
CA GLY A 265 -7.75 -1.95 8.04
C GLY A 265 -7.73 -3.46 7.82
N GLU A 266 -6.67 -3.97 7.18
CA GLU A 266 -6.37 -5.38 6.97
C GLU A 266 -4.85 -5.58 7.00
N VAL A 267 -4.39 -6.84 7.07
CA VAL A 267 -2.94 -7.10 7.00
C VAL A 267 -2.45 -6.85 5.57
N PRO A 268 -1.45 -5.98 5.35
CA PRO A 268 -0.86 -5.75 4.03
C PRO A 268 -0.34 -7.05 3.39
N LEU A 269 -0.63 -7.24 2.10
CA LEU A 269 -0.27 -8.46 1.37
C LEU A 269 1.01 -8.30 0.52
N GLY A 270 1.40 -7.07 0.23
CA GLY A 270 2.56 -6.72 -0.60
C GLY A 270 2.36 -7.06 -2.07
N THR A 271 1.13 -7.05 -2.58
CA THR A 271 0.83 -7.50 -3.96
C THR A 271 0.65 -6.38 -4.96
N ALA A 272 0.44 -5.15 -4.51
CA ALA A 272 0.22 -3.98 -5.36
C ALA A 272 1.54 -3.21 -5.61
N ASN A 273 2.55 -3.91 -6.14
CA ASN A 273 3.83 -3.29 -6.53
C ASN A 273 4.48 -4.05 -7.71
N ILE A 274 5.45 -3.42 -8.36
CA ILE A 274 6.11 -3.95 -9.55
C ILE A 274 6.88 -5.26 -9.30
N GLN A 275 7.53 -5.41 -8.14
CA GLN A 275 8.33 -6.60 -7.84
C GLN A 275 7.45 -7.84 -7.66
N SER A 276 6.32 -7.69 -6.97
CA SER A 276 5.32 -8.76 -6.81
C SER A 276 4.67 -9.13 -8.15
N LYS A 277 4.37 -8.14 -9.00
CA LYS A 277 3.83 -8.36 -10.36
C LYS A 277 4.82 -9.15 -11.23
N LYS A 278 6.09 -8.75 -11.24
CA LYS A 278 7.15 -9.43 -11.99
C LYS A 278 7.32 -10.89 -11.55
N LEU A 279 7.36 -11.14 -10.24
CA LEU A 279 7.43 -12.51 -9.71
C LEU A 279 6.23 -13.37 -10.15
N LYS A 280 5.01 -12.80 -10.16
CA LYS A 280 3.82 -13.51 -10.66
C LYS A 280 3.96 -13.83 -12.15
N GLU A 281 4.36 -12.87 -12.97
CA GLU A 281 4.57 -13.08 -14.41
C GLU A 281 5.61 -14.15 -14.71
N GLU A 282 6.73 -14.17 -13.98
CA GLU A 282 7.77 -15.20 -14.10
C GLU A 282 7.23 -16.60 -13.74
N ALA A 283 6.39 -16.71 -12.70
CA ALA A 283 5.75 -17.97 -12.33
C ALA A 283 4.75 -18.49 -13.37
N PHE A 284 4.15 -17.61 -14.18
CA PHE A 284 3.27 -18.00 -15.29
C PHE A 284 4.04 -18.33 -16.59
N LYS A 285 5.25 -17.81 -16.78
CA LYS A 285 6.10 -18.13 -17.94
C LYS A 285 6.67 -19.56 -17.90
N SER A 286 6.77 -20.18 -16.73
CA SER A 286 7.32 -21.54 -16.57
C SER A 286 6.37 -22.68 -16.96
N VAL A 287 5.26 -22.40 -17.65
CA VAL A 287 4.40 -23.41 -18.29
C VAL A 287 4.39 -23.20 -19.79
N THR A 288 5.57 -23.29 -20.41
CA THR A 288 5.67 -23.66 -21.84
C THR A 288 6.20 -25.08 -21.88
N GLU A 289 5.47 -25.96 -22.57
CA GLU A 289 5.72 -27.39 -22.72
C GLU A 289 7.19 -27.68 -23.08
N PRO A 290 7.74 -28.83 -22.67
CA PRO A 290 9.08 -29.22 -23.10
C PRO A 290 9.15 -29.23 -24.63
N PRO A 291 10.30 -28.86 -25.23
CA PRO A 291 10.46 -28.87 -26.68
C PRO A 291 10.23 -30.30 -27.17
N GLY A 292 9.06 -30.55 -27.75
CA GLY A 292 8.76 -31.79 -28.42
C GLY A 292 9.79 -32.02 -29.52
N ASP A 293 10.48 -33.15 -29.43
CA ASP A 293 11.40 -33.63 -30.44
C ASP A 293 10.78 -33.50 -31.84
N LYS A 294 11.42 -32.71 -32.70
CA LYS A 294 11.12 -32.69 -34.12
C LYS A 294 11.45 -34.07 -34.69
N LYS A 295 10.44 -34.94 -34.83
CA LYS A 295 10.48 -36.04 -35.79
C LYS A 295 9.73 -35.63 -37.06
N PHE A 296 10.48 -35.64 -38.16
CA PHE A 296 9.99 -35.55 -39.53
C PHE A 296 9.00 -36.69 -39.84
N GLY A 297 7.92 -36.39 -40.58
CA GLY A 297 7.12 -37.38 -41.32
C GLY A 297 5.62 -37.07 -41.40
N THR A 298 5.13 -36.75 -42.60
CA THR A 298 3.71 -36.82 -43.03
C THR A 298 3.65 -37.69 -44.29
N PRO A 299 2.48 -38.18 -44.78
CA PRO A 299 1.10 -38.15 -44.26
C PRO A 299 0.30 -39.49 -44.46
N ALA A 300 -0.94 -39.58 -43.92
CA ALA A 300 -2.18 -39.94 -44.66
C ALA A 300 -3.35 -40.32 -43.73
N GLY A 301 -4.55 -39.76 -44.00
CA GLY A 301 -5.82 -40.47 -43.85
C GLY A 301 -6.66 -40.27 -42.58
N ALA A 302 -7.83 -39.65 -42.79
CA ALA A 302 -9.14 -39.98 -42.20
C ALA A 302 -9.47 -39.71 -40.71
N GLU A 303 -10.56 -38.94 -40.55
CA GLU A 303 -11.67 -39.11 -39.60
C GLU A 303 -11.62 -38.51 -38.17
N ILE A 304 -12.43 -37.44 -38.00
CA ILE A 304 -13.47 -37.18 -36.98
C ILE A 304 -13.30 -37.84 -35.60
N GLN A 305 -13.25 -37.05 -34.51
CA GLN A 305 -14.30 -36.99 -33.46
C GLN A 305 -13.94 -36.06 -32.29
N SER A 306 -14.88 -35.17 -31.99
CA SER A 306 -15.03 -34.47 -30.73
C SER A 306 -15.27 -35.42 -29.56
N LYS A 307 -14.57 -35.25 -28.43
CA LYS A 307 -15.19 -35.41 -27.12
C LYS A 307 -14.35 -34.78 -26.00
N ILE A 308 -15.04 -33.94 -25.24
CA ILE A 308 -14.68 -33.50 -23.89
C ILE A 308 -14.66 -34.74 -22.99
N GLU A 309 -13.64 -34.90 -22.16
CA GLU A 309 -13.74 -35.78 -20.99
C GLU A 309 -13.13 -35.13 -19.74
N THR A 310 -14.02 -34.92 -18.78
CA THR A 310 -13.86 -34.48 -17.41
C THR A 310 -13.02 -35.49 -16.62
N ILE A 311 -11.94 -35.08 -15.97
CA ILE A 311 -11.29 -35.91 -14.94
C ILE A 311 -11.73 -35.43 -13.56
N GLN A 312 -12.77 -36.08 -13.02
CA GLN A 312 -12.97 -36.24 -11.58
C GLN A 312 -12.01 -37.31 -11.07
N LYS A 313 -11.16 -36.99 -10.10
CA LYS A 313 -10.38 -38.00 -9.35
C LYS A 313 -11.27 -38.65 -8.28
N PRO A 314 -11.38 -40.00 -8.21
CA PRO A 314 -11.95 -40.68 -7.06
C PRO A 314 -10.90 -40.95 -5.98
N ILE A 315 -11.34 -40.82 -4.72
CA ILE A 315 -10.63 -41.12 -3.47
C ILE A 315 -10.54 -42.66 -3.29
N PRO A 316 -9.40 -43.22 -2.87
CA PRO A 316 -9.28 -44.66 -2.57
C PRO A 316 -10.02 -45.03 -1.28
N LYS A 317 -10.82 -46.11 -1.35
CA LYS A 317 -11.45 -46.77 -0.20
C LYS A 317 -10.40 -47.54 0.61
N LEU A 318 -10.50 -47.43 1.93
CA LEU A 318 -9.75 -48.23 2.91
C LEU A 318 -10.69 -49.34 3.42
N ASP A 319 -10.39 -50.58 3.06
CA ASP A 319 -11.14 -51.75 3.54
C ASP A 319 -10.75 -52.08 4.99
N LYS A 320 -11.79 -52.35 5.79
CA LYS A 320 -11.71 -52.83 7.17
C LYS A 320 -11.52 -54.34 7.15
N GLU A 321 -10.68 -54.84 8.06
CA GLU A 321 -10.94 -56.16 8.67
C GLU A 321 -10.74 -56.08 10.18
N LEU A 322 -11.77 -56.56 10.88
CA LEU A 322 -11.95 -56.61 12.32
C LEU A 322 -11.47 -57.95 12.85
N VAL A 323 -10.62 -57.95 13.88
CA VAL A 323 -10.63 -59.00 14.91
C VAL A 323 -10.29 -58.39 16.28
N SER A 324 -11.25 -58.46 17.21
CA SER A 324 -11.02 -58.48 18.66
C SER A 324 -11.26 -59.93 19.13
N PRO A 325 -10.91 -60.43 20.35
CA PRO A 325 -10.99 -59.70 21.64
C PRO A 325 -9.93 -60.08 22.71
N LYS A 326 -9.82 -59.30 23.79
CA LYS A 326 -10.28 -59.69 25.15
C LYS A 326 -9.74 -58.75 26.23
N SER A 327 -10.67 -58.43 27.12
CA SER A 327 -10.53 -57.81 28.43
C SER A 327 -9.65 -58.61 29.38
N LYS A 328 -9.05 -57.90 30.35
CA LYS A 328 -9.19 -58.22 31.77
C LYS A 328 -8.77 -57.03 32.64
N GLU A 329 -9.69 -56.65 33.50
CA GLU A 329 -9.49 -55.82 34.69
C GLU A 329 -8.43 -56.44 35.62
N LYS A 330 -7.61 -55.59 36.23
CA LYS A 330 -7.71 -55.30 37.67
C LYS A 330 -7.02 -53.98 37.99
#